data_AF-A0AA38I1G9-F1
#
_entry.id   AF-A0AA38I1G9-F1
#
_cell.length_a   1.000
_cell.length_b   1.000
_cell.length_c   1.000
_cell.angle_alpha   90.00
_cell.angle_beta   90.00
_cell.angle_gamma   90.00
#
_symmetry.space_group_name_H-M   'P 1'
#
loop_
_entity.id
_entity.type
_entity.pdbx_description
1 polymer ?
#
loop_
_entity_poly.entity_id
_entity_poly.type
_entity_poly.pdbx_seq_one_letter_code
_entity_poly.pdbx_strand_id
1 'polypeptide(L)'
;MEGRTDRDSDVQKWLKVVLAEENLEKFSVKTTGSSEKGDRYIGDVIFVVVAGTDKEGKNKEYDLVLKCSKPSDALMKSAFGFRKAFVREAYLYEKVFPLFKQFQVSKGVEKPFDSVSKCYGVYRDEFRHVIVLENLKKLGYDL
;
A
#
# COMPACT_ATOMS: atom_id res chain seq x y z
N MET A 1 -10.04 20.23 -14.93
CA MET A 1 -10.11 20.15 -13.45
C MET A 1 -10.85 18.90 -12.96
N GLU A 2 -11.23 17.95 -13.84
CA GLU A 2 -12.02 16.75 -13.50
C GLU A 2 -11.23 15.56 -12.94
N GLY A 3 -9.90 15.55 -13.01
CA GLY A 3 -9.09 14.37 -12.64
C GLY A 3 -8.72 14.21 -11.16
N ARG A 4 -8.96 15.21 -10.30
CA ARG A 4 -8.47 15.21 -8.91
C ARG A 4 -9.49 14.62 -7.92
N THR A 5 -10.78 14.88 -8.15
CA THR A 5 -11.88 14.44 -7.27
C THR A 5 -12.12 12.93 -7.34
N ASP A 6 -11.98 12.33 -8.53
CA ASP A 6 -12.18 10.88 -8.76
C ASP A 6 -11.12 10.02 -8.03
N ARG A 7 -9.89 10.54 -7.94
CA ARG A 7 -8.76 9.83 -7.32
C ARG A 7 -8.88 9.74 -5.80
N ASP A 8 -9.33 10.79 -5.14
CA ASP A 8 -9.49 10.77 -3.68
C ASP A 8 -10.64 9.83 -3.26
N SER A 9 -11.72 9.74 -4.04
CA SER A 9 -12.78 8.74 -3.81
C SER A 9 -12.29 7.31 -4.01
N ASP A 10 -11.47 7.07 -5.02
CA ASP A 10 -10.83 5.77 -5.27
C ASP A 10 -9.92 5.36 -4.10
N VAL A 11 -9.05 6.27 -3.64
CA VAL A 11 -8.14 6.04 -2.51
C VAL A 11 -8.92 5.69 -1.25
N GLN A 12 -10.00 6.41 -0.95
CA GLN A 12 -10.87 6.10 0.18
C GLN A 12 -11.50 4.70 0.05
N LYS A 13 -11.97 4.33 -1.15
CA LYS A 13 -12.53 2.99 -1.40
C LYS A 13 -11.49 1.90 -1.14
N TRP A 14 -10.29 2.03 -1.69
CA TRP A 14 -9.23 1.03 -1.53
C TRP A 14 -8.84 0.86 -0.06
N LEU A 15 -8.66 1.96 0.66
CA LEU A 15 -8.26 1.93 2.06
C LEU A 15 -9.35 1.37 2.97
N LYS A 16 -10.64 1.65 2.69
CA LYS A 16 -11.75 1.02 3.43
C LYS A 16 -11.76 -0.49 3.29
N VAL A 17 -11.43 -1.01 2.11
CA VAL A 17 -11.34 -2.46 1.88
C VAL A 17 -10.13 -3.05 2.60
N VAL A 18 -8.96 -2.43 2.46
CA VAL A 18 -7.71 -2.95 3.03
C VAL A 18 -7.68 -2.85 4.56
N LEU A 19 -8.20 -1.76 5.13
CA LEU A 19 -8.20 -1.52 6.58
C LEU A 19 -9.51 -1.99 7.25
N ALA A 20 -10.33 -2.80 6.57
CA ALA A 20 -11.59 -3.30 7.12
C ALA A 20 -11.37 -4.07 8.45
N GLU A 21 -10.27 -4.83 8.54
CA GLU A 21 -9.91 -5.60 9.74
C GLU A 21 -9.54 -4.71 10.94
N GLU A 22 -9.10 -3.46 10.71
CA GLU A 22 -8.73 -2.52 11.77
C GLU A 22 -9.94 -1.91 12.49
N ASN A 23 -11.17 -2.15 11.99
CA ASN A 23 -12.44 -1.77 12.64
C ASN A 23 -12.49 -0.27 13.06
N LEU A 24 -12.00 0.63 12.20
CA LEU A 24 -11.95 2.07 12.48
C LEU A 24 -13.33 2.73 12.31
N GLU A 25 -13.80 3.38 13.37
CA GLU A 25 -14.88 4.35 13.36
C GLU A 25 -14.35 5.74 12.93
N LYS A 26 -15.21 6.60 12.37
CA LYS A 26 -14.84 7.96 11.92
C LYS A 26 -13.62 8.00 10.99
N PHE A 27 -13.62 7.13 10.00
CA PHE A 27 -12.57 7.00 9.00
C PHE A 27 -12.39 8.27 8.15
N SER A 28 -11.22 8.90 8.24
CA SER A 28 -10.82 10.05 7.44
C SER A 28 -9.52 9.76 6.70
N VAL A 29 -9.41 10.24 5.46
CA VAL A 29 -8.24 10.04 4.61
C VAL A 29 -7.78 11.38 4.07
N LYS A 30 -6.48 11.65 4.21
CA LYS A 30 -5.83 12.83 3.67
C LYS A 30 -4.66 12.42 2.79
N THR A 31 -4.73 12.74 1.50
CA THR A 31 -3.61 12.60 0.58
C THR A 31 -2.57 13.68 0.89
N THR A 32 -1.35 13.28 1.25
CA THR A 32 -0.25 14.18 1.62
C THR A 32 0.73 14.43 0.48
N GLY A 33 0.75 13.56 -0.53
CA GLY A 33 1.57 13.72 -1.72
C GLY A 33 1.39 12.59 -2.73
N SER A 34 2.03 12.72 -3.88
CA SER A 34 2.11 11.67 -4.90
C SER A 34 3.44 11.75 -5.64
N SER A 35 3.89 10.63 -6.20
CA SER A 35 5.07 10.60 -7.06
C SER A 35 4.90 11.50 -8.28
N GLU A 36 5.97 12.19 -8.66
CA GLU A 36 6.04 13.03 -9.85
C GLU A 36 6.70 12.30 -11.03
N LYS A 37 6.54 12.86 -12.24
CA LYS A 37 7.24 12.37 -13.43
C LYS A 37 8.74 12.60 -13.25
N GLY A 38 9.49 11.54 -12.95
CA GLY A 38 10.94 11.60 -12.75
C GLY A 38 11.41 10.73 -11.58
N ASP A 39 10.49 10.34 -10.69
CA ASP A 39 10.79 9.57 -9.48
C ASP A 39 11.16 8.10 -9.74
N ARG A 40 11.21 7.69 -11.01
CA ARG A 40 11.62 6.35 -11.47
C ARG A 40 10.78 5.18 -10.91
N TYR A 41 9.61 5.45 -10.35
CA TYR A 41 8.68 4.41 -9.92
C TYR A 41 7.98 3.71 -11.09
N ILE A 42 7.84 2.40 -10.96
CA ILE A 42 6.93 1.61 -11.79
C ILE A 42 5.53 1.73 -11.18
N GLY A 43 4.69 2.56 -11.80
CA GLY A 43 3.34 2.89 -11.30
C GLY A 43 3.30 4.27 -10.64
N ASP A 44 2.15 4.58 -10.02
CA ASP A 44 1.95 5.79 -9.25
C ASP A 44 2.12 5.47 -7.76
N VAL A 45 2.84 6.32 -7.03
CA VAL A 45 2.96 6.22 -5.57
C VAL A 45 2.17 7.36 -4.94
N ILE A 46 1.31 7.07 -3.98
CA ILE A 46 0.48 8.07 -3.29
C ILE A 46 0.76 7.97 -1.79
N PHE A 47 1.07 9.10 -1.17
CA PHE A 47 1.27 9.21 0.27
C PHE A 47 -0.05 9.67 0.90
N VAL A 48 -0.49 8.95 1.93
CA VAL A 48 -1.77 9.22 2.60
C VAL A 48 -1.61 9.08 4.11
N VAL A 49 -2.36 9.91 4.83
CA VAL A 49 -2.57 9.76 6.26
C VAL A 49 -4.02 9.36 6.47
N VAL A 50 -4.22 8.26 7.19
CA VAL A 50 -5.55 7.76 7.57
C VAL A 50 -5.71 7.94 9.06
N ALA A 51 -6.75 8.64 9.49
CA ALA A 51 -7.08 8.79 10.90
C ALA A 51 -8.48 8.23 11.17
N GLY A 52 -8.63 7.54 12.30
CA GLY A 52 -9.89 7.01 12.78
C GLY A 52 -9.84 6.73 14.28
N THR A 53 -10.96 6.27 14.83
CA THR A 53 -11.09 5.88 16.23
C THR A 53 -11.39 4.38 16.27
N ASP A 54 -10.73 3.60 17.11
CA ASP A 54 -11.12 2.20 17.29
C ASP A 54 -12.40 2.07 18.14
N LYS A 55 -12.92 0.84 18.25
CA LYS A 55 -14.11 0.54 19.08
C LYS A 55 -13.94 0.88 20.56
N GLU A 56 -12.70 1.05 21.02
CA GLU A 56 -12.38 1.43 22.40
C GLU A 56 -12.30 2.96 22.58
N GLY A 57 -12.59 3.73 21.52
CA GLY A 57 -12.55 5.19 21.55
C GLY A 57 -11.14 5.78 21.41
N LYS A 58 -10.13 4.97 21.10
CA LYS A 58 -8.75 5.42 20.94
C LYS A 58 -8.49 5.86 19.52
N ASN A 59 -7.90 7.04 19.37
CA ASN A 59 -7.49 7.56 18.07
C ASN A 59 -6.30 6.75 17.53
N LYS A 60 -6.47 6.25 16.29
CA LYS A 60 -5.42 5.60 15.51
C LYS A 60 -5.15 6.44 14.27
N GLU A 61 -3.87 6.62 13.98
CA GLU A 61 -3.38 7.27 12.77
C GLU A 61 -2.42 6.32 12.05
N TYR A 62 -2.57 6.21 10.73
CA TYR A 62 -1.73 5.41 9.86
C TYR A 62 -1.12 6.32 8.80
N ASP A 63 0.21 6.35 8.74
CA ASP A 63 0.94 6.98 7.64
C ASP A 63 1.33 5.91 6.62
N LEU A 64 0.72 6.00 5.44
CA LEU A 64 0.70 4.94 4.44
C LEU A 64 1.19 5.42 3.08
N VAL A 65 1.72 4.45 2.33
CA VAL A 65 2.12 4.59 0.94
C VAL A 65 1.31 3.61 0.11
N LEU A 66 0.62 4.13 -0.89
CA LEU A 66 -0.14 3.34 -1.85
C LEU A 66 0.68 3.25 -3.13
N LYS A 67 1.09 2.04 -3.48
CA LYS A 67 1.72 1.76 -4.77
C LYS A 67 0.65 1.26 -5.73
N CYS A 68 0.27 2.10 -6.67
CA CYS A 68 -0.82 1.86 -7.60
C CYS A 68 -0.27 1.47 -8.98
N SER A 69 -0.80 0.39 -9.56
CA SER A 69 -0.59 0.11 -10.97
C SER A 69 -1.24 1.21 -11.81
N LYS A 70 -0.61 1.59 -12.93
CA LYS A 70 -1.27 2.49 -13.89
C LYS A 70 -2.59 1.87 -14.36
N PRO A 71 -3.62 2.68 -14.65
CA PRO A 71 -4.85 2.18 -15.25
C PRO A 71 -4.52 1.34 -16.48
N SER A 72 -5.33 0.33 -16.73
CA SER A 72 -5.24 -0.56 -17.88
C SER A 72 -5.56 0.17 -19.19
N ASP A 73 -4.81 1.22 -19.51
CA ASP A 73 -4.85 1.83 -20.82
C ASP A 73 -4.15 0.90 -21.82
N ALA A 74 -4.42 1.08 -23.12
CA ALA A 74 -3.98 0.18 -24.19
C ALA A 74 -2.47 -0.18 -24.17
N LEU A 75 -1.63 0.67 -23.57
CA LEU A 75 -0.18 0.46 -23.35
C LEU A 75 0.16 -0.64 -22.33
N MET A 76 -0.74 -0.98 -21.41
CA MET A 76 -0.51 -2.06 -20.44
C MET A 76 -0.78 -3.45 -21.05
N LYS A 77 -1.63 -3.53 -22.09
CA LYS A 77 -1.86 -4.77 -22.86
C LYS A 77 -0.62 -5.17 -23.67
N SER A 78 0.17 -4.21 -24.16
CA SER A 78 1.43 -4.47 -24.85
C SER A 78 2.61 -4.72 -23.89
N ALA A 79 2.50 -4.28 -22.63
CA ALA A 79 3.59 -4.34 -21.66
C ALA A 79 3.32 -5.36 -20.54
N PHE A 80 3.21 -6.63 -20.95
CA PHE A 80 3.03 -7.84 -20.11
C PHE A 80 3.91 -7.91 -18.85
N GLY A 81 5.06 -7.22 -18.84
CA GLY A 81 5.96 -7.12 -17.68
C GLY A 81 5.38 -6.35 -16.49
N PHE A 82 4.61 -5.28 -16.69
CA PHE A 82 4.17 -4.41 -15.59
C PHE A 82 3.15 -5.08 -14.68
N ARG A 83 2.14 -5.74 -15.26
CA ARG A 83 1.13 -6.47 -14.47
C ARG A 83 1.79 -7.60 -13.67
N LYS A 84 2.73 -8.32 -14.28
CA LYS A 84 3.51 -9.36 -13.60
C LYS A 84 4.33 -8.81 -12.45
N ALA A 85 4.92 -7.61 -12.57
CA ALA A 85 5.68 -6.99 -11.50
C ALA A 85 4.81 -6.72 -10.27
N PHE A 86 3.64 -6.07 -10.44
CA PHE A 86 2.71 -5.81 -9.33
C PHE A 86 2.17 -7.09 -8.70
N VAL A 87 1.81 -8.09 -9.50
CA VAL A 87 1.34 -9.38 -8.99
C VAL A 87 2.41 -10.09 -8.16
N ARG A 88 3.68 -10.07 -8.63
CA ARG A 88 4.81 -10.65 -7.89
C ARG A 88 5.13 -9.89 -6.62
N GLU A 89 5.10 -8.57 -6.66
CA GLU A 89 5.34 -7.74 -5.49
C GLU A 89 4.27 -7.97 -4.42
N ALA A 90 3.00 -8.01 -4.81
CA ALA A 90 1.92 -8.36 -3.90
C ALA A 90 2.10 -9.76 -3.30
N TYR A 91 2.53 -10.74 -4.10
CA TYR A 91 2.82 -12.10 -3.60
C TYR A 91 3.98 -12.13 -2.59
N LEU A 92 5.01 -11.30 -2.77
CA LEU A 92 6.10 -11.18 -1.80
C LEU A 92 5.57 -10.74 -0.43
N TYR A 93 4.75 -9.69 -0.40
CA TYR A 93 4.19 -9.15 0.85
C TYR A 93 3.15 -10.07 1.48
N GLU A 94 2.26 -10.69 0.69
CA GLU A 94 1.18 -11.53 1.23
C GLU A 94 1.62 -12.94 1.64
N LYS A 95 2.68 -13.47 1.02
CA LYS A 95 3.06 -14.90 1.19
C LYS A 95 4.51 -15.07 1.59
N VAL A 96 5.45 -14.49 0.84
CA VAL A 96 6.87 -14.80 1.01
C VAL A 96 7.44 -14.21 2.30
N PHE A 97 7.26 -12.91 2.55
CA PHE A 97 7.78 -12.28 3.77
C PHE A 97 7.17 -12.85 5.06
N PRO A 98 5.85 -13.09 5.16
CA PRO A 98 5.28 -13.77 6.32
C PRO A 98 5.88 -15.15 6.55
N LEU A 99 6.03 -15.96 5.49
CA LEU A 99 6.62 -17.30 5.59
C LEU A 99 8.09 -17.24 6.03
N PHE A 100 8.87 -16.29 5.51
CA PHE A 100 10.26 -16.10 5.88
C PHE A 100 10.39 -15.67 7.35
N LYS A 101 9.51 -14.79 7.83
CA LYS A 101 9.43 -14.41 9.25
C LYS A 101 9.12 -15.62 10.14
N GLN A 102 8.11 -16.41 9.78
CA GLN A 102 7.77 -17.65 10.51
C GLN A 102 8.93 -18.64 10.52
N PHE A 103 9.62 -18.80 9.40
CA PHE A 103 10.78 -19.68 9.31
C PHE A 103 11.91 -19.23 10.24
N GLN A 104 12.25 -17.95 10.26
CA GLN A 104 13.27 -17.39 11.16
C GLN A 104 12.92 -17.61 12.64
N VAL A 105 11.66 -17.37 13.01
CA VAL A 105 11.15 -17.65 14.36
C VAL A 105 11.27 -19.14 14.69
N SER A 106 10.91 -20.03 13.77
CA SER A 106 11.00 -21.49 13.99
C SER A 106 12.43 -22.00 14.21
N LYS A 107 13.43 -21.24 13.73
CA LYS A 107 14.85 -21.56 13.85
C LYS A 107 15.52 -20.88 15.05
N GLY A 108 14.76 -20.15 15.86
CA GLY A 108 15.29 -19.43 17.02
C GLY A 108 16.28 -18.32 16.63
N VAL A 109 16.10 -17.71 15.46
CA VAL A 109 16.95 -16.58 15.04
C VAL A 109 16.73 -15.42 16.03
N GLU A 110 17.78 -15.04 16.77
CA GLU A 110 17.69 -14.00 17.82
C GLU A 110 17.29 -12.63 17.26
N LYS A 111 17.73 -12.32 16.04
CA LYS A 111 17.42 -11.08 15.32
C LYS A 111 16.87 -11.39 13.93
N PRO A 112 15.58 -11.73 13.81
CA PRO A 112 14.96 -12.00 12.52
C PRO A 112 15.09 -10.79 11.60
N PHE A 113 15.34 -11.04 10.33
CA PHE A 113 15.24 -10.03 9.29
C PHE A 113 13.79 -9.52 9.21
N ASP A 114 13.62 -8.22 9.43
CA ASP A 114 12.34 -7.50 9.39
C ASP A 114 12.51 -6.16 8.64
N SER A 115 13.56 -6.01 7.82
CA SER A 115 13.84 -4.79 7.03
C SER A 115 13.01 -4.73 5.74
N VAL A 116 11.71 -4.98 5.88
CA VAL A 116 10.70 -4.86 4.82
C VAL A 116 9.60 -3.97 5.36
N SER A 117 9.01 -3.11 4.52
CA SER A 117 7.89 -2.28 4.96
C SER A 117 6.71 -3.15 5.37
N LYS A 118 6.02 -2.77 6.44
CA LYS A 118 4.78 -3.45 6.81
C LYS A 118 3.76 -3.28 5.69
N CYS A 119 3.20 -4.38 5.20
CA CYS A 119 2.08 -4.37 4.27
C CYS A 119 0.77 -4.45 5.06
N TYR A 120 -0.10 -3.48 4.84
CA TYR A 120 -1.45 -3.46 5.43
C TYR A 120 -2.44 -4.25 4.58
N GLY A 121 -2.13 -4.46 3.31
CA GLY A 121 -2.88 -5.33 2.42
C GLY A 121 -2.81 -4.89 0.97
N VAL A 122 -3.55 -5.61 0.14
CA VAL A 122 -3.58 -5.42 -1.31
C VAL A 122 -5.02 -5.29 -1.78
N TYR A 123 -5.33 -4.21 -2.48
CA TYR A 123 -6.58 -4.05 -3.21
C TYR A 123 -6.38 -4.46 -4.67
N ARG A 124 -7.33 -5.22 -5.22
CA ARG A 124 -7.28 -5.70 -6.61
C ARG A 124 -8.68 -5.61 -7.23
N ASP A 125 -8.76 -4.99 -8.40
CA ASP A 125 -9.91 -5.12 -9.30
C ASP A 125 -9.43 -5.37 -10.74
N GLU A 126 -10.36 -5.44 -11.69
CA GLU A 126 -10.06 -5.72 -13.10
C GLU A 126 -9.12 -4.69 -13.73
N PHE A 127 -9.09 -3.47 -13.21
CA PHE A 127 -8.41 -2.32 -13.82
C PHE A 127 -7.19 -1.85 -13.03
N ARG A 128 -7.12 -2.13 -11.72
CA ARG A 128 -6.07 -1.62 -10.83
C ARG A 128 -5.66 -2.63 -9.75
N HIS A 129 -4.36 -2.61 -9.46
CA HIS A 129 -3.76 -3.26 -8.29
C HIS A 129 -3.14 -2.18 -7.42
N VAL A 130 -3.40 -2.23 -6.11
CA VAL A 130 -2.89 -1.26 -5.14
C VAL A 130 -2.31 -2.03 -3.97
N ILE A 131 -1.05 -1.78 -3.65
CA ILE A 131 -0.37 -2.33 -2.48
C ILE A 131 -0.29 -1.21 -1.44
N VAL A 132 -0.81 -1.45 -0.24
CA VAL A 132 -0.83 -0.47 0.86
C VAL A 132 0.28 -0.83 1.84
N LEU A 133 1.26 0.05 1.94
CA LEU A 133 2.48 -0.15 2.71
C LEU A 133 2.63 0.94 3.79
N GLU A 134 3.40 0.63 4.82
CA GLU A 134 3.90 1.62 5.78
C GLU A 134 4.78 2.67 5.09
N ASN A 135 4.61 3.93 5.49
CA ASN A 135 5.48 5.00 5.03
C ASN A 135 6.83 5.02 5.77
N LEU A 136 7.86 4.49 5.12
CA LEU A 136 9.22 4.45 5.67
C LEU A 136 9.86 5.83 5.89
N LYS A 137 9.35 6.90 5.25
CA LYS A 137 9.88 8.26 5.48
C LYS A 137 9.72 8.71 6.94
N LYS A 138 8.68 8.23 7.63
CA LYS A 138 8.49 8.47 9.08
C LYS A 138 9.52 7.76 9.94
N LEU A 139 10.15 6.71 9.42
CA LEU A 139 11.22 5.97 10.09
C LEU A 139 12.61 6.54 9.76
N GLY A 140 12.68 7.68 9.06
CA GLY A 140 13.94 8.36 8.73
C GLY A 140 14.62 7.87 7.45
N TYR A 141 13.95 7.03 6.65
CA TYR A 141 14.45 6.64 5.33
C TYR A 141 14.14 7.73 4.29
N ASP A 142 15.13 8.05 3.47
CA ASP A 142 14.96 8.93 2.31
C ASP A 142 15.62 8.31 1.07
N LEU A 143 15.30 8.82 -0.13
CA LEU A 143 15.85 8.32 -1.40
C LEU A 143 16.92 9.24 -1.98
#